data_AF-A0AB35PBF5-F1
#
_entry.id   AF-A0AB35PBF5-F1
#
_cell.length_a   1.000
_cell.length_b   1.000
_cell.length_c   1.000
_cell.angle_alpha   90.00
_cell.angle_beta   90.00
_cell.angle_gamma   90.00
#
_symmetry.space_group_name_H-M   'P 1'
#
loop_
_entity.id
_entity.type
_entity.pdbx_description
1 polymer ?
#
loop_
_entity_poly.entity_id
_entity_poly.type
_entity_poly.pdbx_seq_one_letter_code
_entity_poly.pdbx_strand_id
1 'polypeptide(L)' 'MNIYSRETILEVLAELKYYGKNITEAGLMRDRPRLYNAIRCYFESLEDAISKVTPIPVQTYRWTIKEEC' A
#
# COMPACT_ATOMS: atom_id res chain seq x y z
N MET A 1 0.26 22.22 5.37
CA MET A 1 -0.09 21.09 6.26
C MET A 1 0.10 19.81 5.46
N ASN A 2 1.17 19.04 5.69
CA ASN A 2 1.37 17.76 5.01
C ASN A 2 0.69 16.68 5.85
N ILE A 3 -0.31 16.00 5.30
CA ILE A 3 -1.07 14.94 5.99
C ILE A 3 -0.36 13.58 5.95
N TYR A 4 0.77 13.49 5.25
CA TYR A 4 1.50 12.25 5.03
C TYR A 4 2.69 12.14 5.98
N SER A 5 2.60 11.20 6.92
CA SER A 5 3.73 10.68 7.69
C SER A 5 4.30 9.45 6.98
N ARG A 6 5.54 9.06 7.33
CA ARG A 6 6.21 7.87 6.77
C ARG A 6 5.33 6.62 6.91
N GLU A 7 4.71 6.44 8.06
CA GLU A 7 3.83 5.30 8.37
C GLU A 7 2.58 5.30 7.49
N THR A 8 1.90 6.45 7.40
CA THR A 8 0.69 6.61 6.59
C THR A 8 0.94 6.32 5.10
N ILE A 9 2.13 6.65 4.59
CA ILE A 9 2.51 6.31 3.21
C ILE A 9 2.60 4.79 3.02
N LEU A 10 3.19 4.08 3.98
CA LEU A 10 3.31 2.62 3.93
C LEU A 10 1.94 1.95 4.04
N GLU A 11 1.06 2.43 4.91
CA GLU A 11 -0.31 1.93 5.03
C GLU A 11 -1.09 2.09 3.73
N VAL A 12 -1.05 3.28 3.13
CA VAL A 12 -1.74 3.55 1.86
C VAL A 12 -1.16 2.69 0.73
N LEU A 13 0.16 2.50 0.67
CA LEU A 13 0.78 1.60 -0.32
C LEU A 13 0.38 0.13 -0.08
N ALA A 14 0.26 -0.29 1.19
CA ALA A 14 -0.22 -1.62 1.54
C ALA A 14 -1.66 -1.84 1.09
N GLU A 15 -2.55 -0.87 1.32
CA GLU A 15 -3.93 -0.90 0.83
C GLU A 15 -3.99 -0.98 -0.69
N LEU A 16 -3.23 -0.14 -1.40
CA LEU A 16 -3.19 -0.15 -2.86
C LEU A 16 -2.73 -1.52 -3.40
N LYS A 17 -1.77 -2.15 -2.73
CA LYS A 17 -1.29 -3.50 -3.04
C LYS A 17 -2.37 -4.55 -2.78
N TYR A 18 -3.10 -4.43 -1.68
CA TYR A 18 -4.21 -5.33 -1.33
C TYR A 18 -5.36 -5.26 -2.35
N TYR A 19 -5.72 -4.05 -2.79
CA TYR A 19 -6.75 -3.84 -3.81
C TYR A 19 -6.28 -4.14 -5.23
N GLY A 20 -5.03 -4.56 -5.43
CA GLY A 20 -4.47 -4.85 -6.76
C GLY A 20 -4.42 -3.63 -7.68
N LYS A 21 -4.38 -2.41 -7.11
CA LYS A 21 -4.28 -1.18 -7.91
C LYS A 21 -2.87 -1.03 -8.46
N ASN A 22 -2.77 -0.39 -9.62
CA ASN A 22 -1.50 -0.26 -10.33
C ASN A 22 -0.61 0.79 -9.64
N ILE A 23 0.41 0.35 -8.88
CA ILE A 23 1.36 1.20 -8.17
C ILE A 23 2.51 1.56 -9.12
N THR A 24 2.21 2.37 -10.13
CA THR A 24 3.22 2.92 -11.06
C THR A 24 3.43 4.40 -10.78
N GLU A 25 4.61 4.93 -11.05
CA GLU A 25 4.89 6.36 -10.84
C GLU A 25 3.92 7.27 -11.61
N ALA A 26 3.69 6.95 -12.88
CA ALA A 26 2.74 7.68 -13.72
C ALA A 26 1.29 7.60 -13.18
N GLY A 27 0.90 6.42 -12.66
CA GLY A 27 -0.42 6.21 -12.06
C GLY A 27 -0.60 7.03 -10.78
N LEU A 28 0.38 7.00 -9.88
CA LEU A 28 0.38 7.76 -8.63
C LEU A 28 0.42 9.27 -8.86
N MET A 29 1.22 9.73 -9.83
CA MET A 29 1.31 11.15 -10.18
C MET A 29 -0.03 11.69 -10.70
N ARG A 30 -0.78 10.89 -11.47
CA ARG A 30 -2.08 11.28 -12.02
C ARG A 30 -3.22 11.18 -10.99
N ASP A 31 -3.30 10.08 -10.26
CA ASP A 31 -4.42 9.81 -9.33
C ASP A 31 -4.24 10.59 -8.01
N ARG A 32 -3.00 10.64 -7.49
CA ARG A 32 -2.67 11.20 -6.18
C ARG A 32 -1.32 11.92 -6.18
N PRO A 33 -1.20 13.09 -6.84
CA PRO A 33 0.07 13.82 -6.96
C PRO A 33 0.69 14.20 -5.61
N ARG A 34 -0.13 14.45 -4.58
CA ARG A 34 0.35 14.76 -3.23
C ARG A 34 1.03 13.56 -2.56
N LEU A 35 0.50 12.36 -2.76
CA LEU A 35 1.08 11.13 -2.25
C LEU A 35 2.42 10.84 -2.96
N TYR A 36 2.48 11.06 -4.27
CA TYR A 36 3.73 10.91 -5.04
C TYR A 36 4.84 11.84 -4.52
N ASN A 37 4.52 13.12 -4.31
CA ASN A 37 5.48 14.07 -3.74
C ASN A 37 5.92 13.69 -2.33
N ALA A 38 4.99 13.21 -1.49
CA ALA A 38 5.33 12.73 -0.15
C ALA A 38 6.26 11.51 -0.21
N ILE A 39 6.00 10.54 -1.08
CA ILE A 39 6.87 9.37 -1.28
C ILE A 39 8.28 9.83 -1.65
N ARG A 40 8.44 10.76 -2.61
CA ARG A 40 9.74 11.31 -3.00
C ARG A 40 10.47 12.08 -1.89
N CYS A 41 9.75 12.69 -0.96
CA CYS A 41 10.35 13.38 0.18
C CYS A 41 10.83 12.42 1.28
N TYR A 42 10.12 11.31 1.51
CA TYR A 42 10.42 10.38 2.60
C TYR A 42 11.23 9.15 2.17
N PHE A 43 11.18 8.79 0.88
CA PHE A 43 11.82 7.64 0.27
C PHE A 43 12.53 8.08 -1.01
N GLU A 44 13.73 7.55 -1.27
CA GLU A 44 14.51 7.90 -2.47
C GLU A 44 13.82 7.48 -3.77
N SER A 45 13.04 6.39 -3.74
CA SER A 45 12.35 5.85 -4.90
C SER A 45 11.07 5.10 -4.51
N LEU A 46 10.14 4.99 -5.47
CA LEU A 46 8.90 4.24 -5.30
C LEU A 46 9.18 2.78 -4.92
N GLU A 47 10.20 2.17 -5.55
CA GLU A 47 10.59 0.78 -5.31
C GLU A 47 11.09 0.55 -3.87
N ASP A 48 11.86 1.50 -3.32
CA ASP A 48 12.31 1.47 -1.92
C ASP A 48 11.12 1.55 -0.96
N ALA A 49 10.14 2.40 -1.27
CA ALA A 49 8.91 2.48 -0.50
C ALA A 49 8.13 1.15 -0.56
N ILE A 50 7.98 0.55 -1.75
CA ILE A 50 7.27 -0.74 -1.95
C ILE A 50 8.00 -1.88 -1.22
N SER A 51 9.34 -1.89 -1.20
CA SER A 51 10.12 -2.91 -0.49
C SER A 51 9.90 -2.86 1.03
N LYS A 52 9.54 -1.69 1.57
CA LYS A 52 9.27 -1.48 3.00
C LYS A 52 7.80 -1.71 3.36
N VAL A 53 6.92 -1.94 2.39
CA VAL A 53 5.51 -2.23 2.62
C VAL A 53 5.37 -3.63 3.20
N THR A 54 4.84 -3.71 4.43
CA THR A 54 4.43 -4.97 5.03
C THR A 54 3.14 -5.45 4.36
N PRO A 55 3.09 -6.69 3.85
CA PRO A 55 1.87 -7.23 3.28
C PRO A 55 0.80 -7.38 4.37
N ILE A 56 -0.40 -6.88 4.10
CA ILE A 56 -1.56 -7.07 4.97
C ILE A 56 -1.91 -8.56 4.94
N PRO A 57 -1.92 -9.28 6.08
CA PRO A 57 -2.24 -10.70 6.09
C PRO A 57 -3.69 -10.87 5.65
N VAL A 58 -3.88 -11.48 4.48
CA VAL A 58 -5.21 -11.83 3.99
C VAL A 58 -5.70 -12.99 4.84
N GLN A 59 -6.54 -12.72 5.84
CA GLN A 59 -7.31 -13.77 6.49
C GLN A 59 -8.33 -14.29 5.49
N THR A 60 -7.94 -15.27 4.69
CA THR A 60 -8.91 -16.07 3.95
C THR A 60 -9.71 -16.85 4.97
N TYR A 61 -10.96 -16.44 5.21
CA TYR A 61 -11.88 -17.23 6.03
C TYR A 61 -11.92 -18.64 5.44
N ARG A 62 -11.45 -19.62 6.21
CA ARG A 62 -11.41 -21.02 5.78
C ARG A 62 -12.81 -21.60 5.99
N TRP A 63 -13.70 -21.39 5.01
CA TRP A 63 -15.07 -21.90 4.98
C TRP A 63 -15.17 -23.45 4.91
N THR A 64 -14.11 -24.18 5.23
CA THR A 64 -14.02 -25.64 5.11
C THR A 64 -13.51 -26.26 6.41
N ILE A 65 -14.19 -25.98 7.52
CA ILE A 65 -14.26 -26.94 8.61
C ILE A 65 -15.71 -27.39 8.62
N LYS A 66 -15.95 -28.51 7.95
CA LYS A 66 -17.18 -29.29 8.17
C LYS A 66 -17.02 -29.80 9.60
N GLU A 67 -17.70 -29.18 10.56
CA GLU A 67 -17.89 -29.81 11.87
C GLU A 67 -18.51 -31.19 11.58
N GLU A 68 -17.70 -32.25 11.72
CA GLU A 68 -18.26 -33.60 11.83
C GLU A 68 -18.99 -33.70 13.16
N CYS A 69 -20.20 -34.25 13.07
CA CYS A 69 -21.27 -34.23 14.05
C CYS A 69 -20.95 -34.94 15.37
#